data_AF-A0A351KFY6-F1
#
_entry.id   AF-A0A351KFY6-F1
#
_cell.length_a   1.000
_cell.length_b   1.000
_cell.length_c   1.000
_cell.angle_alpha   90.00
_cell.angle_beta   90.00
_cell.angle_gamma   90.00
#
_symmetry.space_group_name_H-M   'P 1'
#
loop_
_entity.id
_entity.type
_entity.pdbx_description
1 polymer ?
#
loop_
_entity_poly.entity_id
_entity_poly.type
_entity_poly.pdbx_seq_one_letter_code
_entity_poly.pdbx_strand_id
1 'polypeptide(L)'
;MKNPYEVLGVRDGASQEEIKQAYRELAKKYHPDKYADNPLRDLAEEKMREINEAYDYLTKNKGTSENSYDSTGYNGTSNDNNNFVKNQRIREMINRNDLRSAEIELNSISNRNAEWYFLRGMLSLKKGWYSRGYNDIQTAVRMDPNNYE
;
A
#
# COMPACT_ATOMS: atom_id res chain seq x y z
N MET A 1 15.82 8.60 17.09
CA MET A 1 14.71 8.93 16.17
C MET A 1 15.20 10.08 15.30
N LYS A 2 15.28 9.92 13.98
CA LYS A 2 15.60 11.03 13.08
C LYS A 2 14.35 11.88 12.91
N ASN A 3 14.45 13.20 12.98
CA ASN A 3 13.28 14.04 12.76
C ASN A 3 12.85 13.92 11.28
N PRO A 4 11.58 13.62 11.00
CA PRO A 4 11.09 13.47 9.64
C PRO A 4 11.17 14.79 8.85
N TYR A 5 11.09 15.93 9.53
CA TYR A 5 11.38 17.24 8.95
C TYR A 5 12.83 17.36 8.46
N GLU A 6 13.80 16.85 9.22
CA GLU A 6 15.22 16.85 8.83
C GLU A 6 15.50 15.89 7.66
N VAL A 7 14.81 14.74 7.62
CA VAL A 7 14.94 13.76 6.52
C VAL A 7 14.47 14.36 5.20
N LEU A 8 13.39 15.15 5.22
CA LEU A 8 12.87 15.86 4.05
C LEU A 8 13.57 17.20 3.80
N GLY A 9 14.46 17.65 4.70
CA GLY A 9 15.15 18.93 4.58
C GLY A 9 14.22 20.15 4.72
N VAL A 10 13.09 19.99 5.41
CA VAL A 10 12.10 21.05 5.62
C VAL A 10 12.17 21.58 7.05
N ARG A 11 11.66 22.79 7.28
CA ARG A 11 11.56 23.34 8.64
C ARG A 11 10.55 22.57 9.48
N ASP A 12 10.80 22.51 10.78
CA ASP A 12 9.83 22.02 11.74
C ASP A 12 8.54 22.84 11.62
N GLY A 13 7.42 22.15 11.41
CA GLY A 13 6.13 22.80 11.15
C GLY A 13 5.90 23.28 9.71
N ALA A 14 6.71 22.87 8.72
CA ALA A 14 6.46 23.17 7.30
C ALA A 14 5.06 22.74 6.82
N SER A 15 4.44 23.51 5.91
CA SER A 15 3.09 23.22 5.40
C SER A 15 3.05 21.94 4.57
N GLN A 16 1.88 21.29 4.43
CA GLN A 16 1.77 20.08 3.60
C GLN A 16 2.27 20.29 2.16
N GLU A 17 2.05 21.49 1.62
CA GLU A 17 2.53 21.87 0.29
C GLU A 17 4.07 21.85 0.21
N GLU A 18 4.75 22.41 1.22
CA GLU A 18 6.20 22.41 1.32
C GLU A 18 6.76 21.00 1.51
N ILE A 19 6.12 20.19 2.36
CA ILE A 19 6.48 18.78 2.59
C ILE A 19 6.37 17.98 1.28
N LYS A 20 5.27 18.17 0.53
CA LYS A 20 5.03 17.48 -0.74
C LYS A 20 5.95 17.96 -1.87
N GLN A 21 6.39 19.22 -1.81
CA GLN A 21 7.35 19.76 -2.76
C GLN A 21 8.76 19.21 -2.49
N ALA A 22 9.22 19.26 -1.24
CA ALA A 22 10.50 18.69 -0.83
C ALA A 22 10.58 17.17 -1.13
N TYR A 23 9.51 16.43 -0.84
CA TYR A 23 9.39 15.01 -1.19
C TYR A 23 9.61 14.77 -2.70
N ARG A 24 8.95 15.55 -3.56
CA ARG A 24 9.08 15.41 -5.03
C ARG A 24 10.50 15.71 -5.51
N GLU A 25 11.15 16.72 -4.93
CA GLU A 25 12.53 17.07 -5.28
C GLU A 25 13.52 15.98 -4.86
N LEU A 26 13.34 15.43 -3.65
CA LEU A 26 14.18 14.34 -3.13
C LEU A 26 13.94 13.03 -3.87
N ALA A 27 12.69 12.66 -4.17
CA ALA A 27 12.36 11.48 -4.96
C ALA A 27 12.96 11.55 -6.38
N LYS A 28 12.98 12.73 -7.00
CA LYS A 28 13.63 12.94 -8.30
C LYS A 28 15.16 12.88 -8.22
N LYS A 29 15.73 13.21 -7.06
CA LYS A 29 17.17 13.17 -6.79
C LYS A 29 17.68 11.75 -6.51
N TYR A 30 16.89 10.93 -5.81
CA TYR A 30 17.20 9.55 -5.45
C TYR A 30 16.46 8.50 -6.31
N HIS A 31 15.93 8.92 -7.46
CA HIS A 31 15.13 8.03 -8.32
C HIS A 31 15.98 6.83 -8.81
N PRO A 32 15.51 5.58 -8.66
CA PRO A 32 16.29 4.38 -9.00
C PRO A 32 16.70 4.33 -10.47
N ASP A 33 15.91 4.94 -11.35
CA ASP A 33 16.20 5.09 -12.79
C ASP A 33 17.53 5.83 -13.06
N LYS A 34 17.92 6.78 -12.20
CA LYS A 34 19.21 7.49 -12.34
C LYS A 34 20.41 6.70 -11.83
N TYR A 35 20.17 5.66 -11.04
CA TYR A 35 21.22 4.86 -10.39
C TYR A 35 21.16 3.39 -10.77
N ALA A 36 20.46 3.04 -11.86
CA ALA A 36 20.25 1.66 -12.30
C ALA A 36 21.56 0.89 -12.52
N ASP A 37 22.64 1.58 -12.92
CA ASP A 37 23.98 1.04 -13.18
C ASP A 37 25.04 1.49 -12.16
N ASN A 38 24.62 2.07 -11.03
CA ASN A 38 25.53 2.62 -10.02
C ASN A 38 25.53 1.78 -8.73
N PRO A 39 26.70 1.56 -8.08
CA PRO A 39 26.78 0.91 -6.77
C PRO A 39 26.09 1.73 -5.65
N LEU A 40 25.68 2.96 -5.96
CA LEU A 40 24.88 3.82 -5.09
C LEU A 40 23.38 3.51 -5.14
N ARG A 41 22.93 2.51 -5.92
CA ARG A 41 21.52 2.11 -6.01
C ARG A 41 20.96 1.71 -4.66
N ASP A 42 21.66 0.86 -3.91
CA ASP A 42 21.25 0.43 -2.57
C ASP A 42 21.14 1.62 -1.61
N LEU A 43 22.09 2.55 -1.68
CA LEU A 43 22.10 3.77 -0.87
C LEU A 43 20.94 4.71 -1.25
N ALA A 44 20.63 4.82 -2.54
CA ALA A 44 19.51 5.60 -3.04
C ALA A 44 18.17 4.98 -2.62
N GLU A 45 18.06 3.65 -2.63
CA GLU A 45 16.87 2.92 -2.19
C GLU A 45 16.65 3.07 -0.68
N GLU A 46 17.70 2.97 0.14
CA GLU A 46 17.65 3.25 1.57
C GLU A 46 17.22 4.70 1.85
N LYS A 47 17.83 5.68 1.16
CA LYS A 47 17.43 7.08 1.27
C LYS A 47 15.99 7.32 0.87
N MET A 48 15.55 6.69 -0.21
CA MET A 48 14.17 6.82 -0.71
C MET A 48 13.17 6.22 0.28
N ARG A 49 13.51 5.11 0.95
CA ARG A 49 12.73 4.57 2.07
C ARG A 49 12.62 5.56 3.23
N GLU A 50 13.74 6.14 3.66
CA GLU A 50 13.73 7.16 4.74
C GLU A 50 12.84 8.36 4.37
N ILE A 51 12.93 8.83 3.12
CA ILE A 51 12.13 9.95 2.61
C ILE A 51 10.62 9.63 2.59
N ASN A 52 10.25 8.42 2.18
CA ASN A 52 8.85 7.96 2.18
C ASN A 52 8.29 7.89 3.60
N GLU A 53 9.04 7.28 4.53
CA GLU A 53 8.63 7.14 5.93
C GLU A 53 8.45 8.52 6.60
N ALA A 54 9.38 9.44 6.33
CA ALA A 54 9.29 10.81 6.83
C ALA A 54 8.08 11.56 6.27
N TYR A 55 7.81 11.43 4.97
CA TYR A 55 6.65 12.04 4.33
C TYR A 55 5.35 11.53 4.94
N ASP A 56 5.18 10.20 5.03
CA ASP A 56 4.00 9.57 5.62
C ASP A 56 3.75 10.07 7.04
N TYR A 57 4.80 10.06 7.88
CA TYR A 57 4.71 10.51 9.25
C TYR A 57 4.27 11.97 9.35
N LEU A 58 4.82 12.87 8.53
CA LEU A 58 4.46 14.29 8.55
C LEU A 58 3.04 14.54 8.04
N THR A 59 2.61 13.84 6.98
CA THR A 59 1.22 13.93 6.49
C THR A 59 0.23 13.40 7.52
N LYS A 60 0.61 12.36 8.27
CA LYS A 60 -0.24 11.73 9.28
C LYS A 60 -0.31 12.51 10.59
N ASN A 61 0.78 13.11 11.05
CA ASN A 61 0.81 13.86 12.32
C ASN A 61 0.24 15.28 12.22
N LYS A 62 0.30 15.93 11.05
CA LYS A 62 -0.30 17.27 10.87
C LYS A 62 -1.82 17.25 10.66
N GLY A 63 -2.42 16.08 10.45
CA GLY A 63 -3.86 15.89 10.25
C GLY A 63 -4.56 15.46 11.53
N THR A 64 -4.72 16.34 12.52
CA THR A 64 -5.72 16.12 13.57
C THR A 64 -7.09 16.54 13.06
N SER A 65 -7.65 15.78 12.11
CA SER A 65 -9.10 15.54 11.98
C SER A 65 -9.35 14.52 10.86
N GLU A 66 -10.20 13.55 11.17
CA GLU A 66 -10.84 12.59 10.27
C GLU A 66 -10.00 11.49 9.61
N ASN A 67 -10.11 10.30 10.21
CA ASN A 67 -10.57 9.09 9.54
C ASN A 67 -10.28 9.01 8.04
N SER A 68 -9.07 8.61 7.65
CA SER A 68 -8.85 7.80 6.44
C SER A 68 -7.46 7.18 6.53
N TYR A 69 -7.47 5.86 6.63
CA TYR A 69 -6.31 5.00 6.53
C TYR A 69 -5.87 4.99 5.05
N ASP A 70 -5.23 6.07 4.59
CA ASP A 70 -4.69 6.16 3.24
C ASP A 70 -3.31 5.49 3.22
N SER A 71 -3.33 4.16 3.11
CA SER A 71 -2.16 3.37 2.79
C SER A 71 -1.89 3.51 1.29
N THR A 72 -1.24 4.58 0.89
CA THR A 72 -0.81 4.79 -0.50
C THR A 72 0.70 4.82 -0.59
N GLY A 73 1.26 3.70 -1.00
CA GLY A 73 2.68 3.56 -1.24
C GLY A 73 3.02 2.53 -2.32
N TYR A 74 2.31 2.49 -3.46
CA TYR A 74 2.81 1.79 -4.65
C TYR A 74 2.35 2.48 -5.95
N ASN A 75 3.30 3.16 -6.60
CA ASN A 75 3.14 3.66 -7.97
C ASN A 75 3.14 2.45 -8.93
N GLY A 76 1.94 2.02 -9.34
CA GLY A 76 1.75 1.09 -10.45
C GLY A 76 0.44 1.43 -11.16
N THR A 77 0.54 1.91 -12.40
CA THR A 77 -0.46 1.93 -13.49
C THR A 77 -1.94 2.12 -13.11
N SER A 78 -2.60 3.15 -13.63
CA SER A 78 -3.95 3.64 -13.24
C SER A 78 -5.12 2.63 -13.22
N ASN A 79 -4.95 1.40 -13.71
CA ASN A 79 -5.92 0.31 -13.62
C ASN A 79 -5.69 -0.60 -12.39
N ASP A 80 -4.43 -0.80 -11.99
CA ASP A 80 -4.05 -1.53 -10.78
C ASP A 80 -4.37 -0.74 -9.50
N ASN A 81 -4.27 0.59 -9.56
CA ASN A 81 -4.69 1.49 -8.47
C ASN A 81 -6.17 1.30 -8.08
N ASN A 82 -7.06 1.10 -9.05
CA ASN A 82 -8.48 0.88 -8.77
C ASN A 82 -8.71 -0.47 -8.08
N ASN A 83 -8.03 -1.53 -8.53
CA ASN A 83 -8.15 -2.85 -7.92
C ASN A 83 -7.51 -2.90 -6.52
N PHE A 84 -6.40 -2.19 -6.30
CA PHE A 84 -5.78 -2.06 -4.98
C PHE A 84 -6.73 -1.42 -3.95
N VAL A 85 -7.34 -0.28 -4.29
CA VAL A 85 -8.32 0.39 -3.42
C VAL A 85 -9.54 -0.50 -3.17
N LYS A 86 -10.02 -1.23 -4.19
CA LYS A 86 -11.11 -2.19 -4.02
C LYS A 86 -10.74 -3.35 -3.11
N ASN A 87 -9.56 -3.95 -3.29
CA ASN A 87 -9.05 -5.03 -2.44
C ASN A 87 -8.99 -4.58 -0.98
N GLN A 88 -8.47 -3.38 -0.71
CA GLN A 88 -8.44 -2.82 0.64
C GLN A 88 -9.85 -2.67 1.25
N ARG A 89 -10.82 -2.17 0.48
CA ARG A 89 -12.21 -2.05 0.94
C ARG A 89 -12.85 -3.41 1.21
N ILE A 90 -12.56 -4.43 0.39
CA ILE A 90 -13.06 -5.79 0.60
C ILE A 90 -12.50 -6.38 1.91
N ARG A 91 -11.21 -6.17 2.23
CA ARG A 91 -10.62 -6.57 3.52
C ARG A 91 -11.38 -5.96 4.70
N GLU A 92 -11.71 -4.68 4.61
CA GLU A 92 -12.48 -4.00 5.66
C GLU A 92 -13.91 -4.55 5.79
N MET A 93 -14.60 -4.82 4.67
CA MET A 93 -15.94 -5.41 4.67
C MET A 93 -15.94 -6.80 5.32
N ILE A 94 -14.95 -7.64 4.99
CA ILE A 94 -14.77 -8.97 5.60
C ILE A 94 -14.54 -8.84 7.11
N ASN A 95 -13.73 -7.87 7.56
CA ASN A 95 -13.47 -7.63 8.97
C ASN A 95 -14.71 -7.14 9.73
N ARG A 96 -15.54 -6.31 9.08
CA ARG A 96 -16.83 -5.85 9.62
C ARG A 96 -17.94 -6.89 9.55
N ASN A 97 -17.63 -8.10 9.06
CA ASN A 97 -18.58 -9.19 8.83
C ASN A 97 -19.66 -8.86 7.78
N ASP A 98 -19.41 -7.85 6.92
CA ASP A 98 -20.27 -7.53 5.78
C ASP A 98 -19.88 -8.40 4.58
N LEU A 99 -20.25 -9.68 4.67
CA LEU A 99 -19.86 -10.70 3.70
C LEU A 99 -20.59 -10.53 2.35
N ARG A 100 -21.71 -9.80 2.33
CA ARG A 100 -22.51 -9.60 1.12
C ARG A 100 -21.91 -8.50 0.26
N SER A 101 -21.58 -7.36 0.86
CA SER A 101 -20.90 -6.27 0.13
C SER A 101 -19.51 -6.71 -0.34
N ALA A 102 -18.78 -7.44 0.50
CA ALA A 102 -17.47 -8.00 0.14
C ALA A 102 -17.55 -8.88 -1.11
N GLU A 103 -18.57 -9.74 -1.21
CA GLU A 103 -18.75 -10.62 -2.38
C GLU A 103 -19.08 -9.85 -3.66
N ILE A 104 -19.95 -8.84 -3.57
CA ILE A 104 -20.33 -8.00 -4.71
C ILE A 104 -19.12 -7.25 -5.25
N GLU A 105 -18.37 -6.60 -4.36
CA GLU A 105 -17.18 -5.83 -4.74
C GLU A 105 -16.09 -6.74 -5.30
N LEU A 106 -15.87 -7.92 -4.70
CA LEU A 106 -14.92 -8.93 -5.17
C LEU A 106 -15.27 -9.46 -6.57
N ASN A 107 -16.56 -9.68 -6.86
CA ASN A 107 -17.02 -10.09 -8.19
C ASN A 107 -16.89 -8.98 -9.26
N SER A 108 -16.76 -7.72 -8.84
CA SER A 108 -16.50 -6.59 -9.76
C SER A 108 -15.05 -6.53 -10.25
N ILE A 109 -14.14 -7.26 -9.61
CA ILE A 109 -12.72 -7.29 -9.95
C ILE A 109 -12.50 -8.37 -11.01
N SER A 110 -12.14 -7.94 -12.21
CA SER A 110 -11.85 -8.84 -13.34
C SER A 110 -10.49 -9.52 -13.21
N ASN A 111 -9.52 -8.89 -12.54
CA ASN A 111 -8.16 -9.42 -12.39
C ASN A 111 -8.09 -10.40 -11.20
N ARG A 112 -7.98 -11.69 -11.51
CA ARG A 112 -7.86 -12.77 -10.51
C ARG A 112 -6.39 -12.99 -10.14
N ASN A 113 -5.79 -12.00 -9.49
CA ASN A 113 -4.43 -12.07 -8.95
C ASN A 113 -4.41 -12.79 -7.59
N ALA A 114 -3.20 -13.02 -7.03
CA ALA A 114 -3.03 -13.69 -5.75
C ALA A 114 -3.90 -13.07 -4.63
N GLU A 115 -3.93 -11.73 -4.57
CA GLU A 115 -4.76 -10.96 -3.63
C GLU A 115 -6.26 -11.30 -3.73
N TRP A 116 -6.79 -11.35 -4.95
CA TRP A 116 -8.21 -11.69 -5.15
C TRP A 116 -8.56 -13.09 -4.63
N TYR A 117 -7.68 -14.07 -4.87
CA TYR A 117 -7.86 -15.43 -4.34
C TYR A 117 -7.76 -15.48 -2.82
N PHE A 118 -6.87 -14.68 -2.22
CA PHE A 118 -6.74 -14.57 -0.78
C PHE A 118 -8.03 -13.99 -0.14
N LEU A 119 -8.55 -12.88 -0.68
CA LEU A 119 -9.80 -12.26 -0.23
C LEU A 119 -11.01 -13.20 -0.38
N ARG A 120 -11.10 -13.90 -1.52
CA ARG A 120 -12.14 -14.92 -1.74
C ARG A 120 -12.04 -16.06 -0.73
N GLY A 121 -10.82 -16.46 -0.41
CA GLY A 121 -10.51 -17.46 0.59
C GLY A 121 -11.01 -17.05 1.97
N MET A 122 -10.59 -15.87 2.44
CA MET A 122 -11.04 -15.31 3.72
C MET A 122 -12.56 -15.14 3.80
N LEU A 123 -13.18 -14.62 2.74
CA LEU A 123 -14.62 -14.50 2.64
C LEU A 123 -15.32 -15.86 2.77
N SER A 124 -14.80 -16.89 2.10
CA SER A 124 -15.31 -18.26 2.17
C SER A 124 -15.16 -18.86 3.57
N LEU A 125 -14.03 -18.62 4.24
CA LEU A 125 -13.82 -19.04 5.63
C LEU A 125 -14.84 -18.38 6.58
N LYS A 126 -15.07 -17.07 6.44
CA LYS A 126 -16.07 -16.33 7.24
C LYS A 126 -17.52 -16.80 6.97
N LYS A 127 -17.81 -17.29 5.76
CA LYS A 127 -19.10 -17.92 5.40
C LYS A 127 -19.21 -19.38 5.87
N GLY A 128 -18.15 -19.97 6.43
CA GLY A 128 -18.12 -21.37 6.86
C GLY A 128 -17.82 -22.39 5.75
N TRP A 129 -17.38 -21.94 4.57
CA TRP A 129 -16.98 -22.78 3.45
C TRP A 129 -15.48 -23.09 3.50
N TYR A 130 -15.08 -23.85 4.53
CA TYR A 130 -13.68 -24.10 4.85
C TYR A 130 -12.88 -24.74 3.71
N SER A 131 -13.41 -25.78 3.05
CA SER A 131 -12.70 -26.47 1.97
C SER A 131 -12.42 -25.56 0.77
N ARG A 132 -13.39 -24.69 0.44
CA ARG A 132 -13.26 -23.71 -0.64
C ARG A 132 -12.30 -22.60 -0.26
N GLY A 133 -12.44 -22.06 0.95
CA GLY A 133 -11.58 -21.01 1.45
C GLY A 133 -10.11 -21.42 1.51
N TYR A 134 -9.85 -22.65 1.97
CA TYR A 134 -8.50 -23.20 2.03
C TYR A 134 -7.87 -23.38 0.65
N ASN A 135 -8.62 -23.92 -0.32
CA ASN A 135 -8.13 -24.09 -1.70
C ASN A 135 -7.77 -22.74 -2.35
N ASP A 136 -8.57 -21.71 -2.06
CA ASP A 136 -8.36 -20.36 -2.57
C ASP A 136 -7.11 -19.71 -1.99
N ILE A 137 -6.90 -19.85 -0.67
CA ILE A 137 -5.68 -19.35 0.00
C ILE A 137 -4.44 -20.09 -0.50
N GLN A 138 -4.49 -21.42 -0.65
CA GLN A 138 -3.37 -22.18 -1.22
C GLN A 138 -3.04 -21.73 -2.65
N THR A 139 -4.07 -21.40 -3.42
CA THR A 139 -3.90 -20.88 -4.78
C THR A 139 -3.25 -19.50 -4.76
N ALA A 140 -3.64 -18.61 -3.85
CA ALA A 140 -3.02 -17.31 -3.65
C ALA A 140 -1.52 -17.42 -3.30
N VAL A 141 -1.18 -18.24 -2.29
CA VAL A 141 0.22 -18.46 -1.85
C VAL A 141 1.08 -19.04 -2.98
N ARG A 142 0.52 -19.92 -3.82
CA ARG A 142 1.25 -20.46 -4.98
C ARG A 142 1.50 -19.40 -6.06
N MET A 143 0.60 -18.42 -6.20
CA MET A 143 0.71 -17.36 -7.19
C MET A 143 1.65 -16.24 -6.77
N ASP A 144 1.71 -15.94 -5.47
CA ASP A 144 2.70 -15.02 -4.92
C ASP A 144 3.37 -15.64 -3.69
N PRO A 145 4.45 -16.42 -3.89
CA PRO A 145 5.14 -17.10 -2.79
C PRO A 145 5.95 -16.15 -1.89
N ASN A 146 6.10 -14.87 -2.26
CA ASN A 146 6.81 -13.86 -1.48
C ASN A 146 5.86 -12.88 -0.77
N ASN A 147 4.57 -12.88 -1.09
CA ASN A 147 3.58 -12.05 -0.42
C ASN A 147 3.10 -12.72 0.88
N TYR A 148 3.86 -12.52 1.95
CA TYR A 148 3.52 -12.96 3.31
C TYR A 148 2.57 -11.98 4.03
N GLU A 149 1.61 -11.40 3.31
CA GLU A 149 0.54 -10.60 3.95
C GLU A 149 -0.38 -11.44 4.85
#